data_AF-A0A954L6T3-F1
#
_entry.id   AF-A0A954L6T3-F1
#
_cell.length_a   1.000
_cell.length_b   1.000
_cell.length_c   1.000
_cell.angle_alpha   90.00
_cell.angle_beta   90.00
_cell.angle_gamma   90.00
#
_symmetry.space_group_name_H-M   'P 1'
#
loop_
_entity.id
_entity.type
_entity.pdbx_description
1 polymer ?
#
loop_
_entity_poly.entity_id
_entity_poly.type
_entity_poly.pdbx_seq_one_letter_code
_entity_poly.pdbx_strand_id
1 'polypeptide(L)'
;MAIKSVSIRAIRGIRHEITLPLDGKSWLIHGDNGTGKSSIERALRWALLGTEVPSEDESLSSEASCRRHVLEAADSPRVTVELSKGQSQGRIEVNSSGSDSDDVGTVFQSACRRGNPFLRRLDLLDFLNFKPSDRFR
;
A
#
# COMPACT_ATOMS: atom_id res chain seq x y z
N MET A 1 5.21 -8.52 -13.66
CA MET A 1 3.82 -8.05 -13.58
C MET A 1 3.88 -6.66 -12.98
N ALA A 2 3.13 -5.70 -13.51
CA ALA A 2 3.18 -4.31 -13.06
C ALA A 2 1.83 -3.90 -12.47
N ILE A 3 1.86 -2.89 -11.58
CA ILE A 3 0.64 -2.26 -11.10
C ILE A 3 0.11 -1.36 -12.22
N LYS A 4 -1.11 -1.64 -12.65
CA LYS A 4 -1.83 -0.86 -13.66
C LYS A 4 -2.53 0.32 -13.00
N SER A 5 -3.32 0.06 -11.97
CA SER A 5 -4.07 1.10 -11.27
C SER A 5 -4.16 0.78 -9.77
N VAL A 6 -4.35 1.84 -8.97
CA VAL A 6 -4.58 1.73 -7.53
C VAL A 6 -5.72 2.66 -7.18
N SER A 7 -6.84 2.10 -6.71
CA SER A 7 -7.95 2.85 -6.13
C SER A 7 -7.87 2.81 -4.61
N ILE A 8 -8.02 3.97 -3.96
CA ILE A 8 -7.95 4.12 -2.51
C ILE A 8 -9.15 4.95 -2.05
N ARG A 9 -9.92 4.42 -1.10
CA ARG A 9 -11.11 5.08 -0.55
C ARG A 9 -11.14 5.01 0.97
N ALA A 10 -11.54 6.11 1.61
CA ALA A 10 -11.77 6.20 3.05
C ALA A 10 -10.58 5.73 3.91
N ILE A 11 -9.35 6.15 3.55
CA ILE A 11 -8.12 5.89 4.31
C ILE A 11 -7.49 7.22 4.72
N ARG A 12 -7.43 7.49 6.03
CA ARG A 12 -6.77 8.64 6.71
C ARG A 12 -6.28 9.76 5.76
N GLY A 13 -7.03 10.84 5.59
CA GLY A 13 -6.63 11.95 4.70
C GLY A 13 -7.06 11.79 3.24
N ILE A 14 -7.47 10.60 2.82
CA ILE A 14 -8.19 10.33 1.56
C ILE A 14 -9.66 10.11 1.92
N ARG A 15 -10.50 11.14 1.73
CA ARG A 15 -11.93 11.11 2.06
C ARG A 15 -12.74 10.42 0.97
N HIS A 16 -12.65 10.95 -0.25
CA HIS A 16 -13.25 10.37 -1.44
C HIS A 16 -12.28 9.41 -2.13
N GLU A 17 -12.81 8.53 -2.97
CA GLU A 17 -11.97 7.62 -3.75
C GLU A 17 -11.01 8.41 -4.66
N ILE A 18 -9.75 8.00 -4.63
CA ILE A 18 -8.75 8.44 -5.61
C ILE A 18 -8.28 7.22 -6.39
N THR A 19 -8.07 7.40 -7.69
CA THR A 19 -7.51 6.37 -8.57
C THR A 19 -6.20 6.87 -9.17
N LEU A 20 -5.13 6.11 -8.96
CA LEU A 20 -3.80 6.37 -9.49
C LEU A 20 -3.55 5.41 -10.68
N PRO A 21 -3.58 5.89 -11.94
CA PRO A 21 -3.32 5.06 -13.13
C PRO A 21 -1.81 4.90 -13.35
N LEU A 22 -1.18 4.02 -12.55
CA LEU A 22 0.27 3.85 -12.55
C LEU A 22 0.81 3.35 -13.90
N ASP A 23 0.13 2.40 -14.54
CA ASP A 23 0.49 1.79 -15.84
C ASP A 23 1.98 1.36 -15.93
N GLY A 24 2.54 0.89 -14.82
CA GLY A 24 3.97 0.52 -14.73
C GLY A 24 4.95 1.70 -14.86
N LYS A 25 4.48 2.95 -14.79
CA LYS A 25 5.29 4.17 -14.85
C LYS A 25 5.77 4.57 -13.45
N SER A 26 6.80 5.41 -13.40
CA SER A 26 7.26 6.05 -12.16
C SER A 26 6.40 7.27 -11.82
N TRP A 27 6.05 7.42 -10.55
CA TRP A 27 5.23 8.52 -10.05
C TRP A 27 5.93 9.25 -8.90
N LEU A 28 5.82 10.58 -8.89
CA LEU A 28 6.22 11.43 -7.78
C LEU A 28 4.97 12.05 -7.14
N ILE A 29 4.77 11.77 -5.86
CA ILE A 29 3.67 12.32 -5.08
C ILE A 29 4.23 13.39 -4.14
N HIS A 30 3.76 14.63 -4.28
CA HIS A 30 4.15 15.77 -3.45
C HIS A 30 2.93 16.60 -3.02
N GLY A 31 3.12 17.48 -2.04
CA GLY A 31 2.04 18.31 -1.47
C GLY A 31 2.23 18.56 0.02
N ASP A 32 1.36 19.36 0.62
CA ASP A 32 1.51 19.82 2.01
C ASP A 32 1.32 18.72 3.05
N ASN A 33 1.80 18.95 4.27
CA ASN A 33 1.61 18.02 5.38
C ASN A 33 0.12 17.81 5.66
N GLY A 34 -0.29 16.56 5.86
CA GLY A 34 -1.69 16.19 6.13
C GLY A 34 -2.56 15.92 4.89
N THR A 35 -2.07 16.11 3.66
CA THR A 35 -2.86 15.89 2.42
C THR A 35 -3.05 14.42 2.01
N GLY A 36 -2.59 13.46 2.82
CA GLY A 36 -2.78 12.03 2.55
C GLY A 36 -1.65 11.35 1.74
N LYS A 37 -0.53 12.01 1.48
CA LYS A 37 0.63 11.40 0.79
C LYS A 37 1.11 10.10 1.43
N SER A 38 1.36 10.13 2.75
CA SER A 38 1.74 8.94 3.52
C SER A 38 0.63 7.90 3.57
N SER A 39 -0.62 8.31 3.38
CA SER A 39 -1.77 7.41 3.39
C SER A 39 -1.87 6.59 2.11
N ILE A 40 -1.47 7.15 0.97
CA ILE A 40 -1.34 6.40 -0.29
C ILE A 40 -0.35 5.24 -0.12
N GLU A 41 0.80 5.57 0.43
CA GLU A 41 1.88 4.61 0.66
C GLU A 41 1.47 3.51 1.64
N ARG A 42 0.73 3.86 2.70
CA ARG A 42 0.19 2.89 3.65
C ARG A 42 -0.91 2.02 3.08
N ALA A 43 -1.81 2.59 2.27
CA ALA A 43 -2.85 1.86 1.56
C ALA A 43 -2.23 0.79 0.65
N LEU A 44 -1.17 1.15 -0.07
CA LEU A 44 -0.40 0.23 -0.89
C LEU A 44 0.25 -0.89 -0.06
N ARG A 45 0.88 -0.54 1.07
CA ARG A 45 1.43 -1.56 1.98
C ARG A 45 0.37 -2.52 2.46
N TRP A 46 -0.76 -2.00 2.92
CA TRP A 46 -1.86 -2.82 3.39
C TRP A 46 -2.36 -3.79 2.32
N ALA A 47 -2.55 -3.31 1.08
CA ALA A 47 -2.98 -4.15 -0.03
C ALA A 47 -1.94 -5.19 -0.46
N LEU A 48 -0.65 -4.84 -0.48
CA LEU A 48 0.39 -5.72 -1.06
C LEU A 48 1.05 -6.65 -0.06
N LEU A 49 1.16 -6.22 1.20
CA LEU A 49 1.83 -6.96 2.26
C LEU A 49 0.83 -7.59 3.24
N GLY A 50 -0.41 -7.10 3.30
CA GLY A 50 -1.39 -7.50 4.30
C GLY A 50 -1.21 -6.77 5.64
N THR A 51 -2.13 -7.03 6.58
CA THR A 51 -2.16 -6.44 7.93
C THR A 51 -1.09 -6.99 8.88
N GLU A 52 -0.43 -8.09 8.52
CA GLU A 52 0.49 -8.84 9.40
C GLU A 52 1.95 -8.36 9.35
N VAL A 53 2.32 -7.54 8.35
CA VAL A 53 3.62 -6.87 8.40
C VAL A 53 3.46 -5.70 9.35
N PRO A 54 4.32 -5.54 10.38
CA PRO A 54 4.23 -4.42 11.30
C PRO A 54 4.42 -3.11 10.52
N SER A 55 3.33 -2.52 10.07
CA SER A 55 3.27 -1.08 10.05
C SER A 55 3.37 -0.68 11.51
N GLU A 56 4.37 0.11 11.87
CA GLU A 56 4.55 0.68 13.23
C GLU A 56 3.31 1.40 13.77
N ASP A 57 2.28 1.53 12.95
CA ASP A 57 1.02 2.14 13.22
C ASP A 57 -0.06 1.06 13.09
N GLU A 58 -0.52 0.53 14.23
CA GLU A 58 -1.69 -0.36 14.38
C GLU A 58 -2.98 0.25 13.81
N SER A 59 -2.90 1.43 13.18
CA SER A 59 -4.02 2.24 12.80
C SER A 59 -4.73 1.83 11.51
N LEU A 60 -4.40 0.69 10.91
CA LEU A 60 -5.08 0.16 9.71
C LEU A 60 -5.57 -1.28 9.88
N SER A 61 -5.52 -1.80 11.11
CA SER A 61 -5.97 -3.16 11.45
C SER A 61 -7.45 -3.25 11.82
N SER A 62 -8.15 -2.11 11.98
CA SER A 62 -9.58 -2.05 12.27
C SER A 62 -10.24 -0.85 11.61
N GLU A 63 -11.55 -0.97 11.35
CA GLU A 63 -12.36 0.06 10.69
C GLU A 63 -12.28 1.42 11.41
N ALA A 64 -12.34 1.42 12.74
CA ALA A 64 -12.21 2.62 13.57
C ALA A 64 -10.86 3.33 13.40
N SER A 65 -9.83 2.55 13.08
CA SER A 65 -8.46 3.05 12.95
C SER A 65 -8.19 3.59 11.55
N CYS A 66 -8.69 2.91 10.52
CA CYS A 66 -8.72 3.42 9.14
C CYS A 66 -9.49 4.75 9.03
N ARG A 67 -10.52 4.92 9.87
CA ARG A 67 -11.39 6.11 9.95
C ARG A 67 -10.86 7.25 10.82
N ARG A 68 -9.68 7.15 11.44
CA ARG A 68 -9.12 8.30 12.18
C ARG A 68 -9.05 9.52 11.25
N HIS A 69 -9.86 10.54 11.55
CA HIS A 69 -10.05 11.78 10.78
C HIS A 69 -10.86 11.65 9.45
N VAL A 70 -11.65 10.60 9.27
CA VAL A 70 -12.65 10.46 8.20
C VAL A 70 -14.05 10.53 8.84
N LEU A 71 -14.74 11.66 8.66
CA LEU A 71 -15.99 12.01 9.36
C LEU A 71 -17.28 11.59 8.60
N GLU A 72 -17.18 10.83 7.50
CA GLU A 72 -18.36 10.44 6.71
C GLU A 72 -18.70 8.96 6.89
N ALA A 73 -19.98 8.71 7.14
CA ALA A 73 -20.52 7.46 7.67
C ALA A 73 -20.83 6.37 6.62
N ALA A 74 -20.66 6.62 5.32
CA ALA A 74 -21.22 5.72 4.29
C ALA A 74 -20.24 4.65 3.75
N ASP A 75 -18.93 4.92 3.71
CA ASP A 75 -18.00 4.07 2.96
C ASP A 75 -17.02 3.32 3.86
N SER A 76 -16.86 2.03 3.57
CA SER A 76 -15.83 1.20 4.20
C SER A 76 -14.46 1.48 3.57
N PRO A 77 -13.37 1.50 4.38
CA PRO A 77 -12.02 1.61 3.87
C PRO A 77 -11.76 0.53 2.82
N ARG A 78 -11.29 0.93 1.64
CA ARG A 78 -11.02 0.00 0.55
C ARG A 78 -9.78 0.42 -0.23
N VAL A 79 -8.97 -0.56 -0.57
CA VAL A 79 -7.89 -0.42 -1.55
C VAL A 79 -8.07 -1.50 -2.59
N THR A 80 -8.05 -1.10 -3.86
CA THR A 80 -8.06 -2.02 -4.99
C THR A 80 -6.80 -1.79 -5.82
N VAL A 81 -6.06 -2.86 -6.09
CA VAL A 81 -4.87 -2.85 -6.94
C VAL A 81 -5.15 -3.72 -8.15
N GLU A 82 -5.07 -3.12 -9.33
CA GLU A 82 -5.13 -3.83 -10.60
C GLU A 82 -3.72 -4.09 -11.12
N LEU A 83 -3.48 -5.31 -11.55
CA LEU A 83 -2.21 -5.78 -12.08
C LEU A 83 -2.35 -6.09 -13.57
N SER A 84 -1.28 -5.86 -14.32
CA SER A 84 -1.23 -6.26 -15.73
C SER A 84 0.17 -6.71 -16.16
N LYS A 85 0.20 -7.68 -17.09
CA LYS A 85 1.39 -8.08 -17.87
C LYS A 85 0.95 -8.70 -19.19
N GLY A 86 0.97 -7.93 -20.28
CA GLY A 86 0.46 -8.41 -21.56
C GLY A 86 -1.03 -8.74 -21.46
N GLN A 87 -1.42 -9.98 -21.78
CA GLN A 87 -2.80 -10.47 -21.68
C GLN A 87 -3.20 -10.88 -20.24
N SER A 88 -2.22 -11.06 -19.33
CA SER A 88 -2.51 -11.46 -17.95
C SER A 88 -2.94 -10.26 -17.12
N GLN A 89 -4.05 -10.41 -16.40
CA GLN A 89 -4.59 -9.44 -15.45
C GLN A 89 -4.70 -10.08 -14.07
N GLY A 90 -4.62 -9.26 -13.03
CA GLY A 90 -4.80 -9.69 -11.65
C GLY A 90 -5.43 -8.59 -10.81
N ARG A 91 -6.06 -8.96 -9.71
CA ARG A 91 -6.76 -8.04 -8.81
C ARG A 91 -6.51 -8.39 -7.36
N ILE A 92 -6.27 -7.35 -6.57
CA ILE A 92 -6.19 -7.42 -5.11
C ILE A 92 -7.15 -6.35 -4.57
N GLU A 93 -8.06 -6.75 -3.69
CA GLU A 93 -8.89 -5.84 -2.90
C GLU A 93 -8.67 -6.12 -1.42
N VAL A 94 -8.42 -5.07 -0.64
CA VAL A 94 -8.44 -5.13 0.83
C VAL A 94 -9.43 -4.14 1.38
N ASN A 95 -10.15 -4.55 2.41
CA ASN A 95 -11.08 -3.71 3.15
C ASN A 95 -11.05 -4.08 4.64
N SER A 96 -11.84 -3.38 5.46
CA SER A 96 -11.87 -3.62 6.92
C SER A 96 -12.34 -5.02 7.32
N SER A 97 -13.00 -5.76 6.42
CA SER A 97 -13.52 -7.10 6.68
C SER A 97 -12.58 -8.22 6.18
N GLY A 98 -11.55 -7.89 5.40
CA GLY A 98 -10.58 -8.87 4.91
C GLY A 98 -9.89 -8.50 3.60
N SER A 99 -9.24 -9.49 3.00
CA SER A 99 -8.57 -9.42 1.70
C SER A 99 -9.26 -10.38 0.73
N ASP A 100 -9.53 -9.91 -0.48
CA ASP A 100 -10.00 -10.69 -1.62
C ASP A 100 -9.01 -10.51 -2.78
N SER A 101 -8.52 -11.60 -3.35
CA SER A 101 -7.56 -11.56 -4.44
C SER A 101 -7.72 -12.77 -5.34
N ASP A 102 -7.58 -12.57 -6.65
CA ASP A 102 -7.49 -13.68 -7.59
C ASP A 102 -6.15 -14.43 -7.46
N ASP A 103 -5.98 -15.53 -8.18
CA ASP A 103 -4.76 -16.35 -8.14
C ASP A 103 -3.51 -15.52 -8.46
N VAL A 104 -3.64 -14.62 -9.45
CA VAL A 104 -2.57 -13.75 -9.93
C VAL A 104 -2.18 -12.72 -8.87
N GLY A 105 -3.16 -12.11 -8.21
CA GLY A 105 -3.02 -11.19 -7.09
C GLY A 105 -2.43 -11.88 -5.86
N THR A 106 -2.86 -13.09 -5.56
CA THR A 106 -2.35 -13.90 -4.43
C THR A 106 -0.87 -14.23 -4.61
N VAL A 107 -0.47 -14.64 -5.81
CA VAL A 107 0.94 -14.87 -6.16
C VAL A 107 1.75 -13.57 -6.04
N PHE A 108 1.18 -12.45 -6.49
CA PHE A 108 1.83 -11.14 -6.41
C PHE A 108 2.04 -10.69 -4.96
N GLN A 109 1.01 -10.76 -4.11
CA GLN A 109 1.12 -10.49 -2.66
C GLN A 109 2.17 -11.38 -2.00
N SER A 110 2.17 -12.68 -2.32
CA SER A 110 3.17 -13.63 -1.80
C SER A 110 4.60 -13.26 -2.19
N ALA A 111 4.81 -12.75 -3.41
CA ALA A 111 6.10 -12.21 -3.83
C ALA A 111 6.47 -10.93 -3.06
N CYS A 112 5.52 -10.00 -2.86
CA CYS A 112 5.72 -8.79 -2.09
C CYS A 112 6.09 -9.09 -0.63
N ARG A 113 5.41 -10.04 0.03
CA ARG A 113 5.70 -10.43 1.43
C ARG A 113 7.09 -11.02 1.61
N ARG A 114 7.58 -11.80 0.63
CA ARG A 114 8.92 -12.39 0.67
C ARG A 114 10.05 -11.37 0.51
N GLY A 115 9.83 -10.34 -0.32
CA GLY A 115 10.89 -9.42 -0.72
C GLY A 115 10.78 -7.99 -0.16
N ASN A 116 9.63 -7.62 0.41
CA ASN A 116 9.25 -6.24 0.78
C ASN A 116 9.66 -5.17 -0.27
N PRO A 117 8.78 -4.80 -1.21
CA PRO A 117 9.13 -3.87 -2.29
C PRO A 117 9.18 -2.39 -1.84
N PHE A 118 8.97 -2.09 -0.55
CA PHE A 118 8.95 -0.73 -0.04
C PHE A 118 10.31 -0.32 0.49
N LEU A 119 10.82 0.79 -0.03
CA LEU A 119 12.06 1.41 0.42
C LEU A 119 11.74 2.75 1.09
N ARG A 120 11.94 2.83 2.40
CA ARG A 120 11.73 4.08 3.17
C ARG A 120 13.05 4.80 3.38
N ARG A 121 12.92 6.08 3.78
CA ARG A 121 14.05 6.89 4.23
C ARG A 121 14.82 6.23 5.37
N LEU A 122 14.14 5.61 6.34
CA LEU A 122 14.79 4.92 7.45
C LEU A 122 15.66 3.76 6.93
N ASP A 123 15.10 2.92 6.06
CA ASP A 123 15.84 1.79 5.46
C ASP A 123 17.07 2.29 4.66
N LEU A 124 16.96 3.43 3.98
CA LEU A 124 18.09 4.09 3.30
C LEU A 124 19.13 4.65 4.27
N LEU A 125 18.71 5.28 5.36
CA LEU A 125 19.61 5.84 6.37
C LEU A 125 20.36 4.73 7.10
N ASP A 126 19.67 3.64 7.44
CA ASP A 126 20.28 2.45 8.02
C ASP A 126 21.37 1.95 7.08
N PHE A 127 21.04 1.70 5.81
CA PHE A 127 22.00 1.27 4.79
C PHE A 127 23.22 2.20 4.64
N LEU A 128 23.02 3.52 4.66
CA LEU A 128 24.11 4.50 4.57
C LEU A 128 24.99 4.51 5.82
N ASN A 129 24.40 4.27 7.00
CA ASN A 129 25.10 4.23 8.27
C ASN A 129 25.81 2.90 8.54
N PHE A 130 25.52 1.84 7.76
CA PHE A 130 26.22 0.56 7.85
C PHE A 130 27.72 0.73 7.53
N LYS A 131 28.56 0.33 8.49
CA LYS A 131 29.98 0.12 8.24
C LYS A 131 30.17 -0.99 7.20
N PRO A 132 31.19 -0.94 6.34
CA PRO A 132 31.42 -1.96 5.31
C PRO A 132 31.44 -3.40 5.85
N SER A 133 31.92 -3.61 7.08
CA SER A 133 31.96 -4.90 7.77
C SER A 133 30.59 -5.52 8.07
N ASP A 134 29.56 -4.68 8.18
CA ASP A 134 28.26 -5.07 8.70
C ASP A 134 27.25 -5.34 7.55
N ARG A 135 27.64 -5.10 6.28
CA ARG A 135 26.76 -5.18 5.10
C ARG A 135 26.47 -6.59 4.58
N PHE A 136 27.23 -7.61 4.98
CA PHE A 136 27.18 -8.96 4.41
C PHE A 136 26.92 -10.07 5.45
N ARG A 137 26.35 -9.72 6.60
CA ARG A 137 25.94 -10.70 7.62
C ARG A 137 24.48 -11.09 7.48
#